data_AF-A0A2S6R9K4-F1
#
_entry.id   AF-A0A2S6R9K4-F1
#
_cell.length_a   1.000
_cell.length_b   1.000
_cell.length_c   1.000
_cell.angle_alpha   90.00
_cell.angle_beta   90.00
_cell.angle_gamma   90.00
#
_symmetry.space_group_name_H-M   'P 1'
#
loop_
_entity.id
_entity.type
_entity.pdbx_description
1 polymer ?
#
loop_
_entity_poly.entity_id
_entity_poly.type
_entity_poly.pdbx_seq_one_letter_code
_entity_poly.pdbx_strand_id
1 'polypeptide(L)' 'AHRKHPVHGVQFHPESIASEQGHELLKNFLQIVKSSRPT' A
#
# COMPACT_ATOMS: atom_id res chain seq x y z
N ALA A 1 -6.60 11.90 -3.60
CA ALA A 1 -6.87 10.45 -3.70
C ALA A 1 -7.34 10.11 -5.11
N HIS A 2 -6.82 9.04 -5.69
CA HIS A 2 -7.15 8.63 -7.06
C HIS A 2 -8.53 7.92 -7.10
N ARG A 3 -9.43 8.29 -8.01
CA ARG A 3 -10.85 7.86 -7.97
C ARG A 3 -11.19 6.65 -8.84
N LYS A 4 -10.41 6.40 -9.90
CA LYS A 4 -10.74 5.41 -10.96
C LYS A 4 -9.75 4.25 -11.09
N HIS A 5 -8.56 4.41 -10.55
CA HIS A 5 -7.46 3.45 -10.60
C HIS A 5 -6.95 3.18 -9.19
N PRO A 6 -6.46 1.96 -8.90
CA PRO A 6 -5.96 1.55 -7.58
C PRO A 6 -4.57 2.14 -7.32
N VAL A 7 -4.49 3.47 -7.27
CA VAL A 7 -3.26 4.23 -7.02
C VAL A 7 -3.34 4.87 -5.65
N HIS A 8 -2.37 4.53 -4.80
CA HIS A 8 -2.27 4.97 -3.42
C HIS A 8 -0.92 5.66 -3.21
N GLY A 9 -0.90 6.75 -2.45
CA GLY A 9 0.30 7.50 -2.11
C GLY A 9 0.30 7.92 -0.65
N VAL A 10 1.48 7.92 -0.04
CA VAL A 10 1.72 8.39 1.33
C VAL A 10 2.86 9.41 1.30
N GLN A 11 2.83 10.38 2.20
CA GLN A 11 3.82 11.46 2.22
C GLN A 11 5.05 11.15 3.09
N PHE A 12 4.95 10.11 3.92
CA PHE A 12 6.02 9.61 4.78
C PHE A 12 6.64 8.35 4.18
N HIS A 13 7.65 7.82 4.87
CA HIS A 13 8.38 6.61 4.52
C HIS A 13 7.77 5.39 5.22
N PRO A 14 6.82 4.65 4.63
CA PRO A 14 6.20 3.49 5.26
C PRO A 14 7.19 2.32 5.47
N GLU A 15 8.34 2.36 4.80
CA GLU A 15 9.45 1.41 4.97
C GLU A 15 10.30 1.66 6.22
N SER A 16 10.20 2.84 6.82
CA SER A 16 11.00 3.18 7.99
C SER A 16 10.51 2.41 9.23
N ILE A 17 11.45 1.85 10.01
CA ILE A 17 11.13 1.12 11.25
C ILE A 17 10.44 1.99 12.31
N ALA A 18 10.68 3.29 12.28
CA ALA A 18 10.08 4.27 13.17
C ALA A 18 8.67 4.71 12.73
N SER A 19 8.23 4.35 11.51
CA SER A 19 6.89 4.66 11.03
C SER A 19 5.89 3.70 11.66
N GLU A 20 5.09 4.22 12.59
CA GLU A 20 3.98 3.48 13.17
C GLU A 20 3.05 2.98 12.06
N GLN A 21 2.70 1.69 12.08
CA GLN A 21 1.86 1.03 11.07
C GLN A 21 2.46 0.92 9.64
N GLY A 22 3.73 1.25 9.41
CA GLY A 22 4.37 1.15 8.09
C GLY A 22 4.26 -0.24 7.47
N HIS A 23 4.50 -1.29 8.27
CA HIS A 23 4.36 -2.69 7.84
C HIS A 23 2.92 -3.05 7.44
N GLU A 24 1.91 -2.57 8.15
CA GLU A 24 0.50 -2.87 7.81
C GLU A 24 0.07 -2.18 6.52
N LEU A 25 0.55 -0.96 6.25
CA LEU A 25 0.33 -0.28 4.97
C LEU A 25 0.92 -1.07 3.80
N LEU A 26 2.15 -1.55 3.94
CA LEU A 26 2.79 -2.37 2.91
C LEU A 26 2.05 -3.70 2.69
N LYS A 27 1.61 -4.35 3.77
CA LYS A 27 0.81 -5.58 3.70
C LYS A 27 -0.51 -5.38 2.97
N ASN A 28 -1.23 -4.29 3.25
CA ASN A 28 -2.47 -3.94 2.58
C ASN A 28 -2.24 -3.71 1.08
N PHE A 29 -1.15 -3.01 0.72
CA PHE A 29 -0.78 -2.81 -0.68
C PHE A 29 -0.50 -4.14 -1.40
N LEU A 30 0.25 -5.05 -0.77
CA LEU A 30 0.50 -6.38 -1.34
C LEU A 30 -0.78 -7.22 -1.51
N GLN A 31 -1.74 -7.09 -0.60
CA GLN A 31 -3.05 -7.75 -0.74
C GLN A 31 -3.82 -7.22 -1.96
N ILE A 32 -3.87 -5.90 -2.15
CA ILE A 32 -4.47 -5.28 -3.35
C ILE A 32 -3.82 -5.82 -4.63
N VAL A 33 -2.48 -5.89 -4.66
CA VAL A 33 -1.74 -6.42 -5.82
C VAL A 33 -2.09 -7.89 -6.07
N LYS A 34 -2.14 -8.73 -5.03
CA LYS A 34 -2.51 -10.15 -5.17
C LYS A 34 -3.92 -10.33 -5.74
N SER A 35 -4.89 -9.57 -5.25
CA SER A 35 -6.27 -9.61 -5.76
C SER A 35 -6.41 -9.15 -7.21
N SER A 36 -5.47 -8.33 -7.69
CA SER A 36 -5.49 -7.81 -9.06
C SER A 36 -4.78 -8.68 -10.10
N ARG A 37 -4.06 -9.73 -9.69
CA ARG A 37 -3.39 -10.64 -10.64
C ARG A 37 -4.41 -11.63 -11.23
N PRO A 38 -4.57 -11.69 -12.57
CA PRO A 38 -5.25 -12.80 -13.20
C PRO A 38 -4.43 -14.08 -12.99
N THR A 39 -5.10 -15.17 -12.62
CA THR A 39 -4.50 -16.51 -12.48
C THR A 39 -4.01 -17.05 -13.81
#